data_AF-A0A7W5H8U6-F1
#
_entry.id   AF-A0A7W5H8U6-F1
#
_cell.length_a   1.000
_cell.length_b   1.000
_cell.length_c   1.000
_cell.angle_alpha   90.00
_cell.angle_beta   90.00
_cell.angle_gamma   90.00
#
_symmetry.space_group_name_H-M   'P 1'
#
loop_
_entity.id
_entity.type
_entity.pdbx_description
1 polymer ?
#
loop_
_entity_poly.entity_id
_entity_poly.type
_entity_poly.pdbx_seq_one_letter_code
_entity_poly.pdbx_strand_id
1 'polypeptide(L)'
;MSAQRKVFRDGVIVWGHLIQANGGLFVPGQQNLPGEMVYSLQSHGLDPQELGNVATELATLKGTQPTSHALREIADYLTDEMIRVFGLAVPPSISRDGCLISTVQFARHHLPNQMLSDSVLPLVVAPQSPHYAFVLPAVYWPEQLLHCWGCERPRIR
;
A
#
# COMPACT_ATOMS: atom_id res chain seq x y z
N MET A 1 -12.87 15.12 -13.98
CA MET A 1 -12.17 13.84 -14.23
C MET A 1 -11.82 13.25 -12.87
N SER A 2 -12.26 12.03 -12.53
CA SER A 2 -12.01 11.42 -11.20
C SER A 2 -10.51 11.37 -10.88
N ALA A 3 -10.12 11.65 -9.63
CA ALA A 3 -8.72 11.60 -9.18
C ALA A 3 -8.05 10.27 -9.54
N GLN A 4 -8.78 9.16 -9.42
CA GLN A 4 -8.33 7.82 -9.80
C GLN A 4 -7.95 7.72 -11.28
N ARG A 5 -8.76 8.28 -12.19
CA ARG A 5 -8.45 8.29 -13.64
C ARG A 5 -7.19 9.08 -13.96
N LYS A 6 -6.93 10.17 -13.23
CA LYS A 6 -5.71 10.95 -13.38
C LYS A 6 -4.49 10.14 -12.92
N VAL A 7 -4.58 9.48 -11.77
CA VAL A 7 -3.47 8.68 -11.23
C VAL A 7 -3.14 7.49 -12.13
N PHE A 8 -4.13 6.77 -12.67
CA PHE A 8 -3.83 5.67 -13.60
C PHE A 8 -3.19 6.12 -14.92
N ARG A 9 -3.38 7.38 -15.32
CA ARG A 9 -2.80 7.92 -16.56
C ARG A 9 -1.42 8.54 -16.34
N ASP A 10 -1.27 9.31 -15.26
CA ASP A 10 -0.13 10.20 -15.04
C ASP A 10 0.73 9.81 -13.82
N GLY A 11 0.32 8.76 -13.09
CA GLY A 11 0.99 8.29 -11.88
C GLY A 11 2.27 7.50 -12.18
N VAL A 12 3.03 7.26 -11.11
CA VAL A 12 4.24 6.43 -11.16
C VAL A 12 3.93 5.06 -10.55
N ILE A 13 4.52 4.01 -11.13
CA ILE A 13 4.41 2.65 -10.60
C ILE A 13 5.52 2.44 -9.59
N VAL A 14 5.16 1.99 -8.39
CA VAL A 14 6.09 1.69 -7.30
C VAL A 14 5.73 0.38 -6.64
N TRP A 15 6.68 -0.24 -5.94
CA TRP A 15 6.36 -1.29 -4.99
C TRP A 15 5.69 -0.71 -3.76
N GLY A 16 4.66 -1.39 -3.27
CA GLY A 16 4.06 -1.15 -1.97
C GLY A 16 4.14 -2.39 -1.10
N HIS A 17 4.27 -2.18 0.20
CA HIS A 17 4.18 -3.23 1.20
C HIS A 17 3.03 -2.93 2.18
N LEU A 18 2.26 -3.97 2.50
CA LEU A 18 1.15 -3.90 3.44
C LEU A 18 1.64 -3.68 4.87
N ILE A 19 1.05 -2.72 5.57
CA ILE A 19 1.24 -2.50 7.02
C ILE A 19 0.12 -3.21 7.78
N GLN A 20 -1.12 -2.90 7.42
CA GLN A 20 -2.33 -3.55 7.95
C GLN A 20 -3.46 -3.51 6.93
N ALA A 21 -4.41 -4.43 7.03
CA ALA A 21 -5.57 -4.48 6.15
C ALA A 21 -6.81 -4.93 6.92
N ASN A 22 -7.97 -4.55 6.40
CA ASN A 22 -9.22 -5.16 6.84
C ASN A 22 -9.17 -6.68 6.62
N GLY A 23 -9.49 -7.47 7.65
CA GLY A 23 -9.44 -8.94 7.60
C GLY A 23 -10.24 -9.58 6.47
N GLY A 24 -11.30 -8.91 5.99
CA GLY A 24 -12.07 -9.35 4.84
C GLY A 24 -11.24 -9.45 3.55
N LEU A 25 -10.13 -8.70 3.41
CA LEU A 25 -9.24 -8.72 2.24
C LEU A 25 -8.56 -10.07 2.00
N PHE A 26 -8.35 -10.86 3.06
CA PHE A 26 -7.63 -12.14 2.99
C PHE A 26 -8.53 -13.35 2.65
N VAL A 27 -9.80 -13.11 2.33
CA VAL A 27 -10.72 -14.13 1.80
C VAL A 27 -11.33 -13.67 0.48
N PRO A 28 -11.79 -14.60 -0.37
CA PRO A 28 -12.51 -14.25 -1.59
C PRO A 28 -13.74 -13.40 -1.30
N GLY A 29 -13.91 -12.30 -2.03
CA GLY A 29 -15.05 -11.40 -1.83
C GLY A 29 -15.12 -10.29 -2.88
N GLN A 30 -16.31 -9.69 -3.02
CA GLN A 30 -16.57 -8.62 -3.98
C GLN A 30 -16.41 -7.22 -3.39
N GLN A 31 -16.41 -7.10 -2.07
CA GLN A 31 -16.38 -5.82 -1.40
C GLN A 31 -14.96 -5.25 -1.42
N ASN A 32 -14.85 -4.03 -1.94
CA ASN A 32 -13.64 -3.23 -1.82
C ASN A 32 -13.47 -2.81 -0.36
N LEU A 33 -12.29 -3.01 0.19
CA LEU A 33 -11.98 -2.74 1.59
C LEU A 33 -10.64 -1.97 1.70
N PRO A 34 -10.45 -1.18 2.76
CA PRO A 34 -9.23 -0.42 2.94
C PRO A 34 -8.10 -1.29 3.50
N GLY A 35 -6.88 -0.86 3.23
CA GLY A 35 -5.68 -1.25 3.95
C GLY A 35 -4.62 -0.17 3.85
N GLU A 36 -3.64 -0.22 4.73
CA GLU A 36 -2.58 0.75 4.84
C GLU A 36 -1.32 0.20 4.18
N MET A 37 -0.77 0.97 3.25
CA MET A 37 0.40 0.60 2.45
C MET A 37 1.53 1.57 2.72
N VAL A 38 2.76 1.05 2.80
CA VAL A 38 3.99 1.85 2.71
C VAL A 38 4.64 1.70 1.34
N TYR A 39 5.19 2.79 0.81
CA TYR A 39 5.93 2.82 -0.46
C TYR A 39 6.94 3.97 -0.45
N SER A 40 7.81 4.04 -1.45
CA SER A 40 8.71 5.18 -1.69
C SER A 40 8.57 5.72 -3.10
N LEU A 41 8.73 7.03 -3.25
CA LEU A 41 8.76 7.74 -4.54
C LEU A 41 10.19 8.09 -4.98
N GLN A 42 11.22 7.61 -4.28
CA GLN A 42 12.61 7.84 -4.66
C GLN A 42 12.93 7.19 -6.01
N SER A 43 13.83 7.81 -6.77
CA SER A 43 14.13 7.42 -8.16
C SER A 43 14.76 6.04 -8.31
N HIS A 44 15.46 5.54 -7.29
CA HIS A 44 16.02 4.19 -7.28
C HIS A 44 15.00 3.12 -6.84
N GLY A 45 13.87 3.55 -6.27
CA GLY A 45 12.93 2.67 -5.58
C GLY A 45 13.56 2.01 -4.34
N LEU A 46 12.72 1.54 -3.42
CA LEU A 46 13.16 0.57 -2.41
C LEU A 46 12.85 -0.83 -2.92
N ASP A 47 13.71 -1.79 -2.58
CA ASP A 47 13.36 -3.17 -2.84
C ASP A 47 12.20 -3.63 -1.93
N PRO A 48 11.44 -4.67 -2.32
CA PRO A 48 10.32 -5.15 -1.51
C PRO A 48 10.69 -5.62 -0.10
N GLN A 49 11.91 -6.11 0.12
CA GLN A 49 12.35 -6.62 1.42
C GLN A 49 12.64 -5.46 2.38
N GLU A 50 13.27 -4.40 1.89
CA GLU A 50 13.49 -3.16 2.65
C GLU A 50 12.15 -2.51 3.04
N LEU A 51 11.21 -2.42 2.10
CA LEU A 51 9.85 -1.97 2.40
C LEU A 51 9.14 -2.85 3.44
N GLY A 52 9.37 -4.16 3.40
CA GLY A 52 8.83 -5.10 4.39
C GLY A 52 9.36 -4.89 5.80
N ASN A 53 10.64 -4.51 5.94
CA ASN A 53 11.22 -4.14 7.23
C ASN A 53 10.54 -2.88 7.79
N VAL A 54 10.36 -1.86 6.94
CA VAL A 54 9.66 -0.62 7.30
C VAL A 54 8.21 -0.90 7.69
N ALA A 55 7.49 -1.71 6.91
CA ALA A 55 6.11 -2.05 7.18
C ALA A 55 5.95 -2.81 8.51
N THR A 56 6.88 -3.73 8.79
CA THR A 56 6.90 -4.50 10.05
C THR A 56 7.09 -3.57 11.25
N GLU A 57 8.06 -2.65 11.17
CA GLU A 57 8.30 -1.68 12.24
C GLU A 57 7.09 -0.77 12.46
N LEU A 58 6.48 -0.25 11.38
CA LEU A 58 5.25 0.55 11.45
C LEU A 58 4.10 -0.21 12.12
N ALA A 59 3.92 -1.49 11.77
CA ALA A 59 2.87 -2.32 12.35
C ALA A 59 3.03 -2.50 13.86
N THR A 60 4.27 -2.48 14.39
CA THR A 60 4.51 -2.57 15.85
C THR A 60 4.02 -1.36 16.63
N LEU A 61 3.79 -0.21 15.98
CA LEU A 61 3.29 1.00 16.64
C LEU A 61 1.82 0.91 17.03
N LYS A 62 1.03 0.05 16.38
CA LYS A 62 -0.41 -0.05 16.63
C LYS A 62 -0.68 -0.45 18.09
N GLY A 63 -1.53 0.31 18.76
CA GLY A 63 -1.87 0.12 20.18
C GLY A 63 -0.77 0.53 21.17
N THR A 64 0.29 1.20 20.71
CA THR A 64 1.37 1.71 21.57
C THR A 64 1.25 3.20 21.83
N GLN A 65 2.08 3.74 22.73
CA GLN A 65 2.14 5.18 23.03
C GLN A 65 3.61 5.69 23.02
N PRO A 66 4.23 5.82 21.84
CA PRO A 66 5.62 6.29 21.73
C PRO A 66 5.78 7.70 22.34
N THR A 67 6.96 8.01 22.86
CA THR A 67 7.29 9.35 23.39
C THR A 67 7.54 10.37 22.28
N SER A 68 8.08 9.92 21.14
CA SER A 68 8.25 10.76 19.95
C SER A 68 6.89 11.15 19.37
N HIS A 69 6.69 12.45 19.15
CA HIS A 69 5.44 12.98 18.59
C HIS A 69 5.12 12.38 17.21
N ALA A 70 6.11 12.33 16.31
CA ALA A 70 5.91 11.81 14.95
C ALA A 70 5.54 10.31 14.94
N LEU A 71 6.11 9.53 15.86
CA LEU A 71 5.76 8.11 16.01
C LEU A 71 4.38 7.95 16.65
N ARG A 72 4.03 8.83 17.59
CA ARG A 72 2.71 8.83 18.22
C ARG A 72 1.60 9.16 17.23
N GLU A 73 1.79 10.12 16.34
CA GLU A 73 0.82 10.42 15.28
C GLU A 73 0.52 9.19 14.42
N ILE A 74 1.55 8.43 14.03
CA ILE A 74 1.38 7.19 13.28
C ILE A 74 0.72 6.10 14.13
N ALA A 75 1.13 5.94 15.40
CA ALA A 75 0.54 4.96 16.32
C ALA A 75 -0.95 5.22 16.53
N ASP A 76 -1.33 6.47 16.77
CA ASP A 76 -2.71 6.89 16.99
C ASP A 76 -3.55 6.63 15.73
N TYR A 77 -3.05 7.01 14.55
CA TYR A 77 -3.74 6.73 13.28
C TYR A 77 -3.86 5.23 12.97
N LEU A 78 -2.80 4.44 13.15
CA LEU A 78 -2.87 3.00 12.88
C LEU A 78 -3.80 2.27 13.86
N THR A 79 -3.96 2.82 15.07
CA THR A 79 -4.89 2.32 16.09
C THR A 79 -6.32 2.75 15.78
N ASP A 80 -6.52 3.99 15.36
CA ASP A 80 -7.81 4.51 14.88
C ASP A 80 -8.03 4.15 13.41
N GLU A 81 -8.47 2.90 13.19
CA GLU A 81 -8.76 2.31 11.87
C GLU A 81 -9.82 3.06 11.03
N MET A 82 -10.38 4.17 11.54
CA MET A 82 -11.32 5.04 10.82
C MET A 82 -10.63 6.20 10.10
N ILE A 83 -9.39 6.54 10.47
CA ILE A 83 -8.63 7.61 9.85
C ILE A 83 -8.07 7.15 8.50
N ARG A 84 -8.04 8.07 7.53
CA ARG A 84 -7.49 7.84 6.19
C ARG A 84 -6.37 8.84 5.92
N VAL A 85 -5.22 8.34 5.51
CA VAL A 85 -4.05 9.16 5.20
C VAL A 85 -3.64 8.99 3.75
N PHE A 86 -3.07 10.02 3.15
CA PHE A 86 -2.55 9.98 1.78
C PHE A 86 -1.18 10.66 1.77
N GLY A 87 -0.13 9.88 1.57
CA GLY A 87 1.24 10.36 1.57
C GLY A 87 1.75 10.83 2.93
N LEU A 88 1.34 10.20 4.03
CA LEU A 88 1.88 10.49 5.35
C LEU A 88 3.36 10.09 5.41
N ALA A 89 4.25 11.02 5.74
CA ALA A 89 5.68 10.74 5.78
C ALA A 89 6.04 9.78 6.92
N VAL A 90 6.85 8.76 6.59
CA VAL A 90 7.48 7.90 7.58
C VAL A 90 8.68 8.64 8.19
N PRO A 91 8.79 8.73 9.53
CA PRO A 91 9.90 9.43 10.17
C PRO A 91 11.27 8.79 9.85
N PRO A 92 12.35 9.59 9.78
CA PRO A 92 13.72 9.10 9.55
C PRO A 92 14.23 8.08 10.58
N SER A 93 13.58 7.99 11.75
CA SER A 93 13.88 6.98 12.76
C SER A 93 13.50 5.56 12.33
N ILE A 94 12.52 5.42 11.42
CA ILE A 94 12.07 4.14 10.85
C ILE A 94 12.66 3.96 9.45
N SER A 95 12.55 4.98 8.59
CA SER A 95 13.06 4.91 7.22
C SER A 95 13.72 6.22 6.82
N ARG A 96 15.00 6.15 6.42
CA ARG A 96 15.75 7.30 5.91
C ARG A 96 15.42 7.62 4.44
N ASP A 97 14.76 6.69 3.76
CA ASP A 97 14.53 6.70 2.30
C ASP A 97 13.21 7.37 1.92
N GLY A 98 12.66 8.20 2.82
CA GLY A 98 11.48 9.03 2.56
C GLY A 98 10.23 8.22 2.22
N CYS A 99 10.02 7.10 2.92
CA CYS A 99 8.80 6.30 2.75
C CYS A 99 7.54 7.10 3.09
N LEU A 100 6.44 6.72 2.46
CA LEU A 100 5.13 7.32 2.61
C LEU A 100 4.11 6.23 2.94
N ILE A 101 3.15 6.56 3.80
CA ILE A 101 2.00 5.72 4.15
C ILE A 101 0.77 6.29 3.46
N SER A 102 -0.01 5.44 2.81
CA SER A 102 -1.33 5.80 2.30
C SER A 102 -2.35 4.71 2.59
N THR A 103 -3.57 5.14 2.90
CA THR A 103 -4.73 4.27 2.87
C THR A 103 -5.11 3.99 1.41
N VAL A 104 -5.13 2.72 1.06
CA VAL A 104 -5.52 2.23 -0.26
C VAL A 104 -6.86 1.52 -0.14
N GLN A 105 -7.83 1.96 -0.95
CA GLN A 105 -9.04 1.18 -1.16
C GLN A 105 -8.75 0.08 -2.17
N PHE A 106 -8.69 -1.17 -1.70
CA PHE A 106 -8.39 -2.31 -2.55
C PHE A 106 -9.60 -2.62 -3.42
N ALA A 107 -9.51 -2.21 -4.69
CA ALA A 107 -10.44 -2.64 -5.73
C ALA A 107 -10.27 -4.14 -5.95
N ARG A 108 -11.25 -4.96 -5.55
CA ARG A 108 -11.15 -6.43 -5.60
C ARG A 108 -10.84 -6.97 -6.97
N HIS A 109 -11.39 -6.36 -8.01
CA HIS A 109 -11.14 -6.73 -9.40
C HIS A 109 -9.71 -6.40 -9.88
N HIS A 110 -8.94 -5.59 -9.13
CA HIS A 110 -7.52 -5.35 -9.40
C HIS A 110 -6.61 -6.40 -8.75
N LEU A 111 -7.11 -7.18 -7.79
CA LEU A 111 -6.34 -8.23 -7.14
C LEU A 111 -6.51 -9.57 -7.87
N PRO A 112 -5.45 -10.38 -7.96
CA PRO A 112 -5.60 -11.76 -8.39
C PRO A 112 -6.53 -12.53 -7.44
N ASN A 113 -7.36 -13.41 -7.99
CA ASN A 113 -8.36 -14.19 -7.24
C ASN A 113 -9.32 -13.34 -6.37
N GLN A 114 -9.36 -12.02 -6.59
CA GLN A 114 -10.12 -11.06 -5.79
C GLN A 114 -9.77 -11.12 -4.29
N MET A 115 -8.52 -11.45 -3.97
CA MET A 115 -8.04 -11.65 -2.60
C MET A 115 -6.65 -11.03 -2.43
N LEU A 116 -6.38 -10.51 -1.24
CA LEU A 116 -5.03 -10.11 -0.84
C LEU A 116 -4.29 -11.36 -0.35
N SER A 117 -3.47 -11.95 -1.21
CA SER A 117 -2.76 -13.21 -0.93
C SER A 117 -1.33 -13.01 -0.44
N ASP A 118 -0.79 -11.80 -0.57
CA ASP A 118 0.56 -11.43 -0.19
C ASP A 118 0.58 -9.97 0.28
N SER A 119 1.66 -9.55 0.92
CA SER A 119 1.86 -8.20 1.45
C SER A 119 2.54 -7.26 0.45
N VAL A 120 3.17 -7.79 -0.61
CA VAL A 120 3.88 -7.01 -1.62
C VAL A 120 3.10 -6.96 -2.92
N LEU A 121 2.83 -5.75 -3.42
CA LEU A 121 2.14 -5.53 -4.68
C LEU A 121 2.48 -4.17 -5.31
N PRO A 122 2.37 -4.04 -6.65
CA PRO A 122 2.59 -2.78 -7.31
C PRO A 122 1.43 -1.81 -7.08
N LEU A 123 1.79 -0.56 -6.82
CA LEU A 123 0.87 0.57 -6.69
C LEU A 123 1.10 1.55 -7.84
N VAL A 124 0.04 2.25 -8.24
CA VAL A 124 0.12 3.48 -9.04
C VAL A 124 -0.15 4.65 -8.13
N VAL A 125 0.81 5.57 -8.03
CA VAL A 125 0.78 6.66 -7.06
C VAL A 125 0.89 8.01 -7.77
N ALA A 126 0.13 9.00 -7.30
CA ALA A 126 0.33 10.39 -7.73
C ALA A 126 1.71 10.89 -7.24
N PRO A 127 2.63 11.31 -8.14
CA PRO A 127 3.97 11.75 -7.73
C PRO A 127 3.97 13.07 -6.94
N GLN A 128 2.85 13.80 -6.96
CA GLN A 128 2.65 15.04 -6.25
C GLN A 128 1.57 14.88 -5.18
N SER A 129 1.64 15.71 -4.14
CA SER A 129 0.65 15.76 -3.06
C SER A 129 -0.79 15.85 -3.62
N PRO A 130 -1.76 15.10 -3.05
CA PRO A 130 -1.69 14.35 -1.79
C PRO A 130 -1.22 12.89 -1.94
N HIS A 131 -0.58 12.50 -3.05
CA HIS A 131 -0.06 11.14 -3.24
C HIS A 131 -1.11 10.02 -3.17
N TYR A 132 -2.29 10.25 -3.75
CA TYR A 132 -3.29 9.19 -3.92
C TYR A 132 -2.64 7.93 -4.54
N ALA A 133 -2.83 6.80 -3.86
CA ALA A 133 -2.30 5.51 -4.23
C ALA A 133 -3.42 4.52 -4.55
N PHE A 134 -3.24 3.73 -5.60
CA PHE A 134 -4.15 2.67 -6.00
C PHE A 134 -3.38 1.41 -6.31
N VAL A 135 -3.97 0.24 -6.08
CA VAL A 135 -3.43 -1.01 -6.59
C VAL A 135 -3.38 -0.96 -8.11
N LEU A 136 -2.21 -1.24 -8.69
CA LEU A 136 -2.09 -1.47 -10.13
C LEU A 136 -2.94 -2.69 -10.48
N PRO A 137 -3.79 -2.69 -11.52
CA PRO A 137 -4.58 -3.86 -11.88
C PRO A 137 -3.70 -5.07 -12.19
N ALA A 138 -4.07 -6.25 -11.66
CA ALA A 138 -3.33 -7.51 -11.80
C ALA A 138 -3.02 -7.92 -13.25
N VAL A 139 -3.80 -7.46 -14.23
CA VAL A 139 -3.51 -7.70 -15.65
C VAL A 139 -2.18 -7.10 -16.11
N TYR A 140 -1.68 -6.07 -15.42
CA TYR A 140 -0.40 -5.42 -15.69
C TYR A 140 0.75 -5.93 -14.83
N TRP A 141 0.51 -6.93 -13.96
CA TRP A 141 1.55 -7.41 -13.06
C TRP A 141 2.59 -8.28 -13.81
N PRO A 142 3.86 -8.26 -13.36
CA PRO A 142 4.86 -9.21 -13.82
C PRO A 142 4.40 -10.65 -13.57
N GLU A 143 4.71 -11.57 -14.49
CA GLU A 143 4.31 -12.98 -14.38
C GLU A 143 4.90 -13.65 -13.14
N GLN A 144 6.14 -13.28 -12.78
CA GLN A 144 6.81 -13.77 -11.58
C GLN A 144 6.02 -13.42 -10.31
N LEU A 145 5.45 -12.21 -10.24
CA LEU A 145 4.62 -11.79 -9.11
C LEU A 145 3.31 -12.56 -9.06
N LEU A 146 2.65 -12.74 -10.21
CA LEU A 146 1.42 -13.53 -10.31
C LEU A 146 1.66 -14.98 -9.85
N HIS A 147 2.80 -15.56 -10.21
CA HIS A 147 3.20 -16.88 -9.76
C HIS A 147 3.42 -16.95 -8.23
N CYS A 148 4.09 -15.95 -7.63
CA CYS A 148 4.19 -15.84 -6.17
C CYS A 148 2.82 -15.76 -5.48
N TRP A 149 1.85 -15.11 -6.14
CA TRP A 149 0.46 -15.02 -5.68
C TRP A 149 -0.38 -16.27 -6.01
N GLY A 150 0.23 -17.32 -6.57
CA GLY A 150 -0.42 -18.59 -6.89
C GLY A 150 -1.50 -18.47 -7.96
N CYS A 151 -1.34 -17.56 -8.92
CA CYS A 151 -2.37 -17.28 -9.93
C CYS A 151 -1.79 -17.07 -11.33
N GLU A 152 -2.63 -17.26 -12.34
CA GLU A 152 -2.34 -16.89 -13.73
C GLU A 152 -2.83 -15.46 -14.01
N ARG A 153 -2.31 -14.85 -15.09
CA ARG A 153 -2.71 -13.49 -15.50
C ARG A 153 -4.22 -13.42 -15.78
N PRO A 154 -4.96 -12.48 -15.13
CA PRO A 154 -6.37 -12.27 -15.44
C PRO A 154 -6.57 -11.78 -16.88
N ARG A 155 -7.62 -12.25 -17.54
CA ARG A 155 -8.03 -11.74 -18.85
C ARG A 155 -8.71 -10.38 -18.70
N ILE A 156 -8.44 -9.46 -19.63
CA ILE A 156 -9.20 -8.21 -19.76
C ILE A 156 -10.63 -8.58 -20.12
N ARG A 157 -11.59 -8.17 -19.30
CA ARG A 157 -13.03 -8.29 -19.59
C ARG A 157 -13.56 -7.01 -20.18
#